data_AF-A0A815XHQ0-F1
#
_entry.id   AF-A0A815XHQ0-F1
#
_cell.length_a   1.000
_cell.length_b   1.000
_cell.length_c   1.000
_cell.angle_alpha   90.00
_cell.angle_beta   90.00
_cell.angle_gamma   90.00
#
_symmetry.space_group_name_H-M   'P 1'
#
loop_
_entity.id
_entity.type
_entity.pdbx_description
1 polymer ?
#
loop_
_entity_poly.entity_id
_entity_poly.type
_entity_poly.pdbx_seq_one_letter_code
_entity_poly.pdbx_strand_id
1 'polypeptide(L)'
;MIHKLISVFLITDLIINRVFSGDVCANKQCQCSADGIDFPSKVITLTLIRNQLKFDTVTDRAKIENLSLLVDLSFNQNILGIIPPFNRAKIRSLSLQDNSLVSAEFPSSYSSSLLKTISLSNNKIRWINVEDFLSLRDSQLTKLSIDSSSISKIDQNAFTQLKKT
;
A
#
# COMPACT_ATOMS: atom_id res chain seq x y z
N MET A 1 0.57 -7.57 -27.49
CA MET A 1 -0.73 -6.88 -27.44
C MET A 1 -1.20 -6.89 -25.99
N ILE A 2 -1.26 -5.72 -25.36
CA ILE A 2 -1.50 -5.58 -23.91
C ILE A 2 -3.00 -5.66 -23.66
N HIS A 3 -3.48 -6.66 -22.93
CA HIS A 3 -4.87 -6.69 -22.45
C HIS A 3 -4.92 -6.06 -21.05
N LYS A 4 -5.19 -4.76 -20.98
CA LYS A 4 -5.50 -4.07 -19.71
C LYS A 4 -7.02 -4.16 -19.46
N LEU A 5 -7.44 -4.75 -18.34
CA LEU A 5 -8.81 -4.58 -17.83
C LEU A 5 -8.82 -3.32 -16.95
N ILE A 6 -8.82 -2.15 -17.60
CA ILE A 6 -9.10 -0.88 -16.93
C ILE A 6 -10.61 -0.77 -16.84
N SER A 7 -11.15 -1.04 -15.66
CA SER A 7 -12.56 -0.76 -15.37
C SER A 7 -12.64 0.67 -14.85
N VAL A 8 -12.83 1.65 -15.74
CA VAL A 8 -13.07 3.05 -15.36
C VAL A 8 -14.51 3.17 -14.85
N PHE A 9 -14.70 3.62 -13.61
CA PHE A 9 -15.95 4.21 -13.17
C PHE A 9 -15.60 5.54 -12.49
N LEU A 10 -15.95 6.65 -13.16
CA LEU A 10 -15.82 8.07 -12.74
C LEU A 10 -14.40 8.67 -12.79
N ILE A 11 -14.35 9.98 -13.07
CA ILE A 11 -13.13 10.77 -13.39
C ILE A 11 -12.13 10.83 -12.21
N THR A 12 -12.55 10.45 -11.00
CA THR A 12 -11.78 10.54 -9.75
C THR A 12 -11.29 9.18 -9.24
N ASP A 13 -11.90 8.08 -9.68
CA ASP A 13 -11.66 6.75 -9.14
C ASP A 13 -11.03 5.88 -10.23
N LEU A 14 -9.80 5.44 -9.98
CA LEU A 14 -9.06 4.61 -10.91
C LEU A 14 -8.86 3.22 -10.30
N ILE A 15 -9.53 2.22 -10.89
CA ILE A 15 -9.37 0.81 -10.53
C ILE A 15 -8.64 0.10 -11.66
N ILE A 16 -7.47 -0.43 -11.34
CA ILE A 16 -6.67 -1.22 -12.26
C ILE A 16 -6.64 -2.65 -11.74
N ASN A 17 -7.29 -3.53 -12.50
CA ASN A 17 -7.31 -4.97 -12.29
C ASN A 17 -6.34 -5.65 -13.24
N ARG A 18 -5.47 -6.53 -12.74
CA ARG A 18 -4.59 -7.40 -13.54
C ARG A 18 -3.76 -6.64 -14.59
N VAL A 19 -2.70 -5.98 -14.15
CA VAL A 19 -1.61 -5.54 -15.03
C VAL A 19 -0.74 -6.75 -15.36
N PHE A 20 -0.86 -7.28 -16.58
CA PHE A 20 0.17 -8.14 -17.16
C PHE A 20 1.20 -7.21 -17.80
N SER A 21 2.40 -7.06 -17.21
CA SER A 21 3.48 -6.37 -17.92
C SER A 21 3.82 -7.17 -19.18
N GLY A 22 3.83 -6.48 -20.32
CA GLY A 22 4.07 -7.07 -21.64
C GLY A 22 5.53 -7.38 -21.94
N ASP A 23 6.36 -7.62 -20.93
CA ASP A 23 7.67 -8.20 -21.17
C ASP A 23 7.53 -9.71 -21.15
N VAL A 24 7.96 -10.32 -22.24
CA VAL A 24 8.16 -11.76 -22.37
C VAL A 24 8.76 -12.28 -21.06
N CYS A 25 7.99 -13.08 -20.32
CA CYS A 25 8.49 -13.90 -19.21
C CYS A 25 9.40 -14.99 -19.81
N ALA A 26 10.53 -14.61 -20.38
CA ALA A 26 11.64 -15.49 -20.65
C ALA A 26 12.41 -15.63 -19.34
N ASN A 27 12.21 -16.74 -18.65
CA ASN A 27 12.93 -17.17 -17.44
C ASN A 27 12.55 -16.48 -16.10
N LYS A 28 11.48 -16.99 -15.49
CA LYS A 28 11.26 -17.15 -14.03
C LYS A 28 11.22 -15.91 -13.09
N GLN A 29 11.27 -14.67 -13.56
CA GLN A 29 10.99 -13.50 -12.72
C GLN A 29 10.15 -12.45 -13.46
N CYS A 30 8.82 -12.57 -13.39
CA CYS A 30 7.94 -11.51 -13.88
C CYS A 30 7.74 -10.50 -12.74
N GLN A 31 8.27 -9.29 -12.89
CA GLN A 31 8.07 -8.17 -11.97
C GLN A 31 7.02 -7.25 -12.59
N CYS A 32 5.80 -7.28 -12.07
CA CYS A 32 4.79 -6.30 -12.45
C CYS A 32 5.15 -4.97 -11.77
N SER A 33 5.77 -4.06 -12.51
CA SER A 33 5.93 -2.66 -12.12
C SER A 33 4.77 -1.84 -12.72
N ALA A 34 4.47 -0.68 -12.15
CA ALA A 34 3.60 0.32 -12.75
C ALA A 34 4.24 1.02 -13.97
N ASP A 35 5.38 0.54 -14.47
CA ASP A 35 6.02 0.99 -15.71
C ASP A 35 5.08 0.93 -16.91
N GLY A 36 4.92 2.08 -17.59
CA GLY A 36 3.97 2.27 -18.69
C GLY A 36 2.51 2.55 -18.30
N ILE A 37 2.22 2.83 -17.03
CA ILE A 37 0.91 3.33 -16.60
C ILE A 37 1.03 4.82 -16.26
N ASP A 38 0.38 5.66 -17.05
CA ASP A 38 0.20 7.07 -16.74
C ASP A 38 -1.08 7.22 -15.92
N PHE A 39 -0.97 7.78 -14.71
CA PHE A 39 -2.11 7.97 -13.83
C PHE A 39 -2.69 9.38 -14.07
N PRO A 40 -4.02 9.52 -14.22
CA PRO A 40 -4.63 10.84 -14.33
C PRO A 40 -4.28 11.70 -13.11
N SER A 41 -3.83 12.94 -13.34
CA SER A 41 -3.42 13.84 -12.26
C SER A 41 -4.55 14.20 -11.27
N LYS A 42 -5.81 13.95 -11.65
CA LYS A 42 -7.01 14.22 -10.85
C LYS A 42 -7.54 13.02 -10.05
N VAL A 43 -6.81 11.91 -9.99
CA VAL A 43 -7.22 10.74 -9.22
C VAL A 43 -7.28 11.07 -7.72
N ILE A 44 -8.42 10.76 -7.11
CA ILE A 44 -8.69 10.86 -5.67
C ILE A 44 -8.59 9.48 -5.03
N THR A 45 -9.07 8.45 -5.72
CA THR A 45 -9.06 7.07 -5.25
C THR A 45 -8.32 6.18 -6.26
N LEU A 46 -7.23 5.55 -5.83
CA LEU A 46 -6.46 4.63 -6.65
C LEU A 46 -6.52 3.22 -6.06
N THR A 47 -7.06 2.29 -6.82
CA THR A 47 -7.10 0.87 -6.47
C THR A 47 -6.29 0.05 -7.46
N LEU A 48 -5.21 -0.56 -6.99
CA LEU A 48 -4.31 -1.42 -7.74
C LEU A 48 -4.46 -2.85 -7.22
N ILE A 49 -5.52 -3.54 -7.64
CA ILE A 49 -5.87 -4.86 -7.09
C ILE A 49 -5.44 -5.99 -8.05
N ARG A 50 -4.93 -7.10 -7.52
CA ARG A 50 -4.55 -8.30 -8.31
C ARG A 50 -3.48 -8.02 -9.39
N ASN A 51 -2.50 -7.19 -9.06
CA ASN A 51 -1.47 -6.74 -9.99
C ASN A 51 -0.09 -7.36 -9.76
N GLN A 52 0.05 -8.33 -8.85
CA GLN A 52 1.34 -8.97 -8.51
C GLN A 52 2.46 -7.95 -8.23
N LEU A 53 2.09 -6.79 -7.67
CA LEU A 53 3.05 -5.73 -7.37
C LEU A 53 3.96 -6.15 -6.22
N LYS A 54 5.26 -5.94 -6.40
CA LYS A 54 6.27 -6.06 -5.32
C LYS A 54 6.64 -4.71 -4.71
N PHE A 55 6.43 -3.62 -5.44
CA PHE A 55 6.72 -2.24 -5.03
C PHE A 55 8.16 -2.07 -4.52
N ASP A 56 9.13 -2.37 -5.37
CA ASP A 56 10.56 -2.31 -5.10
C ASP A 56 11.32 -1.36 -6.04
N THR A 57 10.64 -0.72 -7.01
CA THR A 57 11.29 0.21 -7.94
C THR A 57 11.04 1.66 -7.55
N VAL A 58 12.10 2.49 -7.67
CA VAL A 58 12.06 3.95 -7.48
C VAL A 58 11.01 4.60 -8.39
N THR A 59 10.75 4.01 -9.57
CA THR A 59 9.81 4.50 -10.58
C THR A 59 8.34 4.38 -10.14
N ASP A 60 7.98 3.33 -9.42
CA ASP A 60 6.60 3.13 -8.93
C ASP A 60 6.26 4.15 -7.83
N ARG A 61 7.25 4.47 -6.99
CA ARG A 61 7.14 5.50 -5.94
C ARG A 61 6.87 6.88 -6.53
N ALA A 62 7.67 7.31 -7.52
CA ALA A 62 7.58 8.64 -8.11
C ALA A 62 6.21 8.92 -8.76
N LYS A 63 5.57 7.91 -9.36
CA LYS A 63 4.26 8.05 -10.00
C LYS A 63 3.15 8.31 -8.99
N ILE A 64 3.13 7.55 -7.89
CA ILE A 64 2.20 7.78 -6.80
C ILE A 64 2.49 9.11 -6.12
N GLU A 65 3.76 9.54 -6.07
CA GLU A 65 4.23 10.85 -5.59
C GLU A 65 3.91 12.05 -6.49
N ASN A 66 3.31 11.86 -7.68
CA ASN A 66 2.79 12.96 -8.52
C ASN A 66 1.26 13.18 -8.49
N LEU A 67 0.46 12.18 -8.09
CA LEU A 67 -0.98 12.29 -7.72
C LEU A 67 -1.32 13.18 -6.49
N SER A 68 -1.27 14.50 -6.65
CA SER A 68 -1.44 15.49 -5.55
C SER A 68 -2.85 15.58 -4.92
N LEU A 69 -3.85 14.96 -5.56
CA LEU A 69 -5.23 14.88 -5.08
C LEU A 69 -5.58 13.52 -4.44
N LEU A 70 -4.65 12.56 -4.43
CA LEU A 70 -4.90 11.21 -3.94
C LEU A 70 -5.21 11.21 -2.44
N VAL A 71 -6.36 10.64 -2.08
CA VAL A 71 -6.88 10.51 -0.72
C VAL A 71 -6.93 9.04 -0.29
N ASP A 72 -7.36 8.15 -1.19
CA ASP A 72 -7.54 6.73 -0.90
C ASP A 72 -6.66 5.87 -1.81
N LEU A 73 -5.86 5.00 -1.20
CA LEU A 73 -4.94 4.12 -1.92
C LEU A 73 -5.11 2.67 -1.47
N SER A 74 -5.31 1.78 -2.44
CA SER A 74 -5.42 0.35 -2.21
C SER A 74 -4.44 -0.42 -3.09
N PHE A 75 -3.68 -1.32 -2.46
CA PHE A 75 -2.81 -2.32 -3.12
C PHE A 75 -3.25 -3.73 -2.78
N ASN A 76 -4.56 -3.96 -2.70
CA ASN A 76 -5.07 -5.23 -2.21
C ASN A 76 -4.71 -6.38 -3.16
N GLN A 77 -4.51 -7.59 -2.63
CA GLN A 77 -4.29 -8.78 -3.47
C GLN A 77 -3.07 -8.64 -4.39
N ASN A 78 -1.97 -8.12 -3.85
CA ASN A 78 -0.67 -8.09 -4.52
C ASN A 78 0.31 -9.03 -3.80
N ILE A 79 1.61 -8.85 -4.04
CA ILE A 79 2.66 -9.67 -3.45
C ILE A 79 3.68 -8.81 -2.69
N LEU A 80 3.19 -7.71 -2.09
CA LEU A 80 4.02 -6.83 -1.28
C LEU A 80 4.61 -7.59 -0.09
N GLY A 81 5.93 -7.55 0.05
CA GLY A 81 6.64 -8.14 1.20
C GLY A 81 6.88 -7.15 2.34
N ILE A 82 6.89 -5.85 2.01
CA ILE A 82 7.08 -4.73 2.94
C ILE A 82 6.07 -3.62 2.62
N ILE A 83 5.85 -2.74 3.60
CA ILE A 83 5.02 -1.56 3.41
C ILE A 83 5.76 -0.58 2.48
N PRO A 84 5.16 -0.19 1.33
CA PRO A 84 5.74 0.76 0.40
C PRO A 84 6.18 2.09 1.04
N PRO A 85 7.43 2.56 0.84
CA PRO A 85 7.84 3.89 1.28
C PRO A 85 7.37 4.94 0.26
N PHE A 86 6.28 5.65 0.56
CA PHE A 86 5.87 6.83 -0.21
C PHE A 86 5.80 8.05 0.70
N ASN A 87 6.18 9.22 0.17
CA ASN A 87 6.12 10.49 0.87
C ASN A 87 4.86 11.25 0.45
N ARG A 88 3.74 11.05 1.17
CA ARG A 88 2.44 11.63 0.78
C ARG A 88 1.68 12.27 1.92
N ALA A 89 1.61 13.60 1.88
CA ALA A 89 0.96 14.42 2.89
C ALA A 89 -0.58 14.43 2.86
N LYS A 90 -1.27 13.80 1.90
CA LYS A 90 -2.74 13.89 1.78
C LYS A 90 -3.51 12.57 1.83
N ILE A 91 -2.83 11.43 1.76
CA ILE A 91 -3.50 10.13 1.83
C ILE A 91 -4.13 9.97 3.21
N ARG A 92 -5.41 9.60 3.24
CA ARG A 92 -6.20 9.38 4.46
C ARG A 92 -6.51 7.91 4.67
N SER A 93 -6.61 7.13 3.59
CA SER A 93 -6.86 5.69 3.66
C SER A 93 -5.82 4.90 2.90
N LEU A 94 -5.29 3.86 3.56
CA LEU A 94 -4.38 2.90 2.98
C LEU A 94 -4.88 1.47 3.23
N SER A 95 -5.08 0.72 2.16
CA SER A 95 -5.41 -0.71 2.23
C SER A 95 -4.31 -1.54 1.58
N LEU A 96 -3.73 -2.45 2.37
CA LEU A 96 -2.69 -3.40 1.98
C LEU A 96 -3.12 -4.84 2.24
N GLN A 97 -4.43 -5.10 2.26
CA GLN A 97 -4.95 -6.44 2.58
C GLN A 97 -4.56 -7.48 1.52
N ASP A 98 -4.56 -8.75 1.92
CA ASP A 98 -4.26 -9.87 1.03
C ASP A 98 -2.89 -9.73 0.33
N ASN A 99 -1.85 -9.36 1.08
CA ASN A 99 -0.48 -9.27 0.58
C ASN A 99 0.41 -10.34 1.25
N SER A 100 1.73 -10.18 1.20
CA SER A 100 2.71 -11.05 1.84
C SER A 100 3.58 -10.29 2.86
N LEU A 101 3.04 -9.25 3.48
CA LEU A 101 3.76 -8.46 4.49
C LEU A 101 4.13 -9.34 5.67
N VAL A 102 5.41 -9.34 6.06
CA VAL A 102 5.91 -10.12 7.22
C VAL A 102 6.12 -9.25 8.46
N SER A 103 6.14 -7.94 8.29
CA SER A 103 6.28 -6.93 9.34
C SER A 103 5.17 -5.89 9.20
N ALA A 104 4.73 -5.33 10.34
CA ALA A 104 3.83 -4.17 10.37
C ALA A 104 4.60 -2.83 10.38
N GLU A 105 5.93 -2.87 10.28
CA GLU A 105 6.79 -1.68 10.35
C GLU A 105 6.58 -0.70 9.21
N PHE A 106 6.19 0.52 9.57
CA PHE A 106 6.03 1.62 8.62
C PHE A 106 7.37 2.36 8.38
N PRO A 107 7.74 2.59 7.10
CA PRO A 107 8.88 3.44 6.77
C PRO A 107 8.77 4.85 7.36
N SER A 108 9.92 5.51 7.57
CA SER A 108 9.97 6.89 8.10
C SER A 108 9.24 7.93 7.24
N SER A 109 8.99 7.63 5.97
CA SER A 109 8.20 8.47 5.05
C SER A 109 6.74 8.66 5.49
N TYR A 110 6.27 7.87 6.46
CA TYR A 110 4.94 8.02 7.06
C TYR A 110 4.91 8.95 8.28
N SER A 111 6.05 9.49 8.70
CA SER A 111 6.10 10.50 9.75
C SER A 111 5.19 11.68 9.40
N SER A 112 4.35 12.10 10.35
CA SER A 112 3.37 13.19 10.18
C SER A 112 2.36 12.95 9.06
N SER A 113 2.11 11.68 8.70
CA SER A 113 1.10 11.31 7.72
C SER A 113 -0.32 11.70 8.15
N LEU A 114 -1.18 12.07 7.20
CA LEU A 114 -2.60 12.33 7.43
C LEU A 114 -3.48 11.07 7.37
N LEU A 115 -2.86 9.87 7.41
CA LEU A 115 -3.58 8.61 7.46
C LEU A 115 -4.53 8.56 8.65
N LYS A 116 -5.77 8.19 8.37
CA LYS A 116 -6.84 7.95 9.33
C LYS A 116 -7.19 6.47 9.43
N THR A 117 -7.09 5.76 8.32
CA THR A 117 -7.46 4.35 8.25
C THR A 117 -6.38 3.53 7.56
N ILE A 118 -5.95 2.46 8.23
CA ILE A 118 -4.98 1.50 7.72
C ILE A 118 -5.57 0.10 7.84
N SER A 119 -5.49 -0.67 6.75
CA SER A 119 -5.77 -2.11 6.77
C SER A 119 -4.54 -2.90 6.32
N LEU A 120 -4.06 -3.76 7.21
CA LEU A 120 -3.01 -4.76 7.01
C LEU A 120 -3.57 -6.19 7.07
N SER A 121 -4.90 -6.35 6.98
CA SER A 121 -5.57 -7.64 7.19
C SER A 121 -5.12 -8.70 6.18
N ASN A 122 -5.18 -9.97 6.59
CA ASN A 122 -4.75 -11.11 5.76
C ASN A 122 -3.33 -10.94 5.17
N ASN A 123 -2.36 -10.70 6.05
CA ASN A 123 -0.94 -10.70 5.74
C ASN A 123 -0.21 -11.79 6.53
N LYS A 124 1.12 -11.89 6.37
CA LYS A 124 1.98 -12.88 7.02
C LYS A 124 2.67 -12.33 8.27
N ILE A 125 2.09 -11.30 8.89
CA ILE A 125 2.62 -10.65 10.08
C ILE A 125 2.46 -11.60 11.27
N ARG A 126 3.58 -12.01 11.86
CA ARG A 126 3.60 -12.95 13.00
C ARG A 126 3.86 -12.27 14.33
N TRP A 127 4.58 -11.16 14.32
CA TRP A 127 4.98 -10.41 15.50
C TRP A 127 4.65 -8.95 15.29
N ILE A 128 4.13 -8.32 16.34
CA ILE A 128 3.96 -6.88 16.41
C ILE A 128 4.97 -6.35 17.42
N ASN A 129 5.95 -5.58 16.95
CA ASN A 129 7.03 -5.03 17.77
C ASN A 129 6.71 -3.60 18.21
N VAL A 130 7.45 -3.11 19.21
CA VAL A 130 7.34 -1.71 19.69
C VAL A 130 7.67 -0.67 18.62
N GLU A 131 8.51 -1.04 17.65
CA GLU A 131 8.98 -0.14 16.60
C GLU A 131 7.99 -0.03 15.42
N ASP A 132 7.09 -1.01 15.25
CA ASP A 132 6.32 -1.18 14.01
C ASP A 132 5.46 0.06 13.67
N PHE A 133 5.00 0.79 14.69
CA PHE A 133 4.13 1.96 14.53
C PHE A 133 4.80 3.29 14.90
N LEU A 134 6.11 3.33 15.12
CA LEU A 134 6.82 4.57 15.49
C LEU A 134 6.67 5.68 14.46
N SER A 135 6.76 5.33 13.18
CA SER A 135 6.57 6.28 12.08
C SER A 135 5.15 6.86 12.02
N LEU A 136 4.18 6.26 12.72
CA LEU A 136 2.80 6.72 12.79
C LEU A 136 2.48 7.55 14.04
N ARG A 137 3.47 7.83 14.90
CA ARG A 137 3.26 8.53 16.18
C ARG A 137 2.54 9.88 16.05
N ASP A 138 2.79 10.58 14.95
CA ASP A 138 2.22 11.90 14.66
C ASP A 138 1.13 11.86 13.58
N SER A 139 0.59 10.66 13.32
CA SER A 139 -0.51 10.48 12.38
C SER A 139 -1.87 10.84 12.99
N GLN A 140 -2.89 10.92 12.14
CA GLN A 140 -4.30 11.08 12.54
C GLN A 140 -5.03 9.73 12.57
N LEU A 141 -4.32 8.63 12.83
CA LEU A 141 -4.85 7.28 12.72
C LEU A 141 -5.97 7.05 13.73
N THR A 142 -7.16 6.70 13.24
CA THR A 142 -8.33 6.36 14.07
C THR A 142 -8.75 4.91 13.91
N LYS A 143 -8.30 4.24 12.84
CA LYS A 143 -8.61 2.83 12.57
C LYS A 143 -7.40 2.08 12.05
N LEU A 144 -7.06 0.99 12.73
CA LEU A 144 -6.06 0.02 12.33
C LEU A 144 -6.67 -1.38 12.33
N SER A 145 -6.63 -2.05 11.19
CA SER A 145 -7.07 -3.44 11.04
C SER A 145 -5.87 -4.33 10.73
N ILE A 146 -5.64 -5.35 11.55
CA ILE A 146 -4.58 -6.37 11.38
C ILE A 146 -5.16 -7.78 11.59
N ASP A 147 -6.45 -7.94 11.36
CA ASP A 147 -7.14 -9.22 11.50
C ASP A 147 -6.66 -10.24 10.46
N SER A 148 -6.96 -11.51 10.72
CA SER A 148 -6.63 -12.60 9.80
C SER A 148 -5.13 -12.72 9.47
N SER A 149 -4.27 -12.11 10.31
CA SER A 149 -2.82 -12.31 10.30
C SER A 149 -2.47 -13.38 11.32
N SER A 150 -1.45 -14.21 11.06
CA SER A 150 -0.99 -15.26 11.98
C SER A 150 -0.18 -14.72 13.17
N ILE A 151 -0.68 -13.66 13.82
CA ILE A 151 -0.02 -12.99 14.94
C ILE A 151 0.07 -13.94 16.12
N SER A 152 1.28 -14.17 16.59
CA SER A 152 1.62 -15.07 17.70
C SER A 152 2.28 -14.34 18.87
N LYS A 153 2.81 -13.13 18.64
CA LYS A 153 3.44 -12.29 19.66
C LYS A 153 3.10 -10.83 19.42
N ILE A 154 2.83 -10.10 20.50
CA ILE A 154 2.70 -8.65 20.52
C ILE A 154 3.58 -8.16 21.66
N ASP A 155 4.52 -7.28 21.36
CA ASP A 155 5.39 -6.70 22.37
C ASP A 155 4.60 -5.81 23.33
N GLN A 156 5.06 -5.78 24.58
CA GLN A 156 4.54 -4.84 25.56
C GLN A 156 4.79 -3.43 25.02
N ASN A 157 3.73 -2.61 24.99
CA ASN A 157 3.73 -1.25 24.45
C ASN A 157 3.77 -1.13 22.92
N ALA A 158 3.55 -2.21 22.17
CA ALA A 158 3.51 -2.15 20.70
C ALA A 158 2.65 -1.01 20.13
N PHE A 159 1.52 -0.71 20.78
CA PHE A 159 0.56 0.30 20.31
C PHE A 159 0.64 1.64 21.04
N THR A 160 1.59 1.86 21.97
CA THR A 160 1.64 3.13 22.75
C THR A 160 1.99 4.34 21.90
N GLN A 161 2.62 4.10 20.74
CA GLN A 161 2.94 5.15 19.77
C GLN A 161 1.68 5.67 19.05
N LEU A 162 0.62 4.89 18.99
CA LEU A 162 -0.62 5.30 18.35
C LEU A 162 -1.43 6.19 19.30
N LYS A 163 -1.67 7.44 18.91
CA LYS A 163 -2.47 8.38 19.70
C LYS A 163 -3.91 7.86 19.83
N LYS A 164 -4.44 7.88 21.06
CA LYS A 164 -5.89 7.77 21.28
C LYS A 164 -6.54 9.07 20.84
N THR A 165 -7.28 9.05 19.74
CA THR A 165 -8.18 10.14 19.33
C THR A 165 -9.51 10.07 20.06
#